data_AF-A0A9E2U3Z2-F1
#
_entry.id   AF-A0A9E2U3Z2-F1
#
_cell.length_a   1.000
_cell.length_b   1.000
_cell.length_c   1.000
_cell.angle_alpha   90.00
_cell.angle_beta   90.00
_cell.angle_gamma   90.00
#
_symmetry.space_group_name_H-M   'P 1'
#
loop_
_entity.id
_entity.type
_entity.pdbx_description
1 polymer ?
#
loop_
_entity_poly.entity_id
_entity_poly.type
_entity_poly.pdbx_seq_one_letter_code
_entity_poly.pdbx_strand_id
1 'polypeptide(L)'
;MSDTPSELPVPAAAAPPAHADPEPDPSALPQAIAVPASADMVQSVTILDRAIKQRRDSDITLVNWWLYFLFLSWITFGIYTIYLFFKRIGRIDRFSERKHAYYIALLDWTERYAQQQGREDSVHHQLADLRSNVQNAYVGALRPIKAGLSFVLTILTLGIYGIYVHYRMNRYWWDAQVLEQDFDDSLSQAWMKVDLMRYPISFEVDQSKRRSFALYFILSIVTFGIWGLVWDHKFHTDPDNLYPPFHTVEDTVLQTVRAH
;
A
#
# COMPACT_ATOMS: atom_id res chain seq x y z
N MET A 1 43.26 -70.15 -32.37
CA MET A 1 41.99 -69.56 -31.90
C MET A 1 41.93 -69.80 -30.41
N SER A 2 42.40 -68.82 -29.64
CA SER A 2 42.33 -68.77 -28.19
C SER A 2 42.16 -67.30 -27.84
N ASP A 3 40.92 -66.92 -27.54
CA ASP A 3 40.53 -65.60 -27.07
C ASP A 3 40.92 -65.45 -25.60
N THR A 4 41.78 -64.48 -25.32
CA THR A 4 42.13 -64.05 -23.96
C THR A 4 41.34 -62.78 -23.64
N PRO A 5 40.56 -62.71 -22.54
CA PRO A 5 39.78 -61.53 -22.21
C PRO A 5 40.65 -60.44 -21.56
N SER A 6 40.43 -59.19 -21.96
CA SER A 6 41.00 -58.00 -21.32
C SER A 6 40.44 -57.78 -19.91
N GLU A 7 41.32 -57.69 -18.91
CA GLU A 7 41.01 -57.19 -17.57
C GLU A 7 40.80 -55.67 -17.58
N LEU A 8 39.73 -55.23 -16.89
CA LEU A 8 39.40 -53.84 -16.63
C LEU A 8 40.22 -53.29 -15.42
N PRO A 9 40.54 -51.99 -15.40
CA PRO A 9 41.31 -51.38 -14.32
C PRO A 9 40.48 -51.16 -13.04
N VAL A 10 41.13 -51.38 -11.90
CA VAL A 10 40.66 -51.20 -10.53
C VAL A 10 40.41 -49.71 -10.22
N PRO A 11 39.31 -49.33 -9.54
CA PRO A 11 39.09 -47.95 -9.11
C PRO A 11 39.94 -47.57 -7.89
N ALA A 12 40.52 -46.38 -7.93
CA ALA A 12 41.35 -45.80 -6.88
C ALA A 12 40.56 -45.53 -5.59
N ALA A 13 41.19 -45.83 -4.46
CA ALA A 13 40.66 -45.61 -3.12
C ALA A 13 40.38 -44.12 -2.85
N ALA A 14 39.18 -43.84 -2.31
CA ALA A 14 38.76 -42.52 -1.87
C ALA A 14 39.52 -42.08 -0.61
N ALA A 15 40.01 -40.84 -0.62
CA ALA A 15 40.60 -40.18 0.54
C ALA A 15 39.54 -39.87 1.62
N PRO A 16 39.92 -39.87 2.92
CA PRO A 16 39.00 -39.52 4.01
C PRO A 16 38.64 -38.02 3.99
N PRO A 17 37.41 -37.65 4.39
CA PRO A 17 36.96 -36.26 4.40
C PRO A 17 37.69 -35.44 5.47
N ALA A 18 38.12 -34.25 5.07
CA ALA A 18 38.69 -33.22 5.91
C ALA A 18 37.68 -32.72 6.96
N HIS A 19 38.22 -32.31 8.11
CA HIS A 19 37.54 -31.77 9.28
C HIS A 19 36.38 -30.82 8.95
N ALA A 20 35.21 -31.11 9.53
CA ALA A 20 34.09 -30.20 9.60
C ALA A 20 34.43 -29.02 10.54
N ASP A 21 34.34 -27.80 10.02
CA ASP A 21 34.38 -26.59 10.82
C ASP A 21 33.20 -26.56 11.81
N PRO A 22 33.39 -26.05 13.04
CA PRO A 22 32.32 -25.95 14.03
C PRO A 22 31.22 -24.98 13.57
N GLU A 23 29.97 -25.44 13.71
CA GLU A 23 28.74 -24.66 13.49
C GLU A 23 28.78 -23.34 14.29
N PRO A 24 28.46 -22.18 13.68
CA PRO A 24 28.34 -20.93 14.41
C PRO A 24 27.13 -20.98 15.36
N ASP A 25 27.40 -20.73 16.64
CA ASP A 25 26.40 -20.65 17.71
C ASP A 25 25.30 -19.62 17.38
N PRO A 26 24.03 -20.02 17.23
CA PRO A 26 22.92 -19.11 16.93
C PRO A 26 22.57 -18.16 18.10
N SER A 27 23.25 -18.27 19.25
CA SER A 27 22.99 -17.47 20.45
C SER A 27 23.72 -16.13 20.50
N ALA A 28 24.59 -15.83 19.51
CA ALA A 28 25.39 -14.61 19.46
C ALA A 28 24.78 -13.52 18.55
N LEU A 29 23.48 -13.24 18.66
CA LEU A 29 22.96 -11.98 18.13
C LEU A 29 23.40 -10.85 19.07
N PRO A 30 24.06 -9.79 18.56
CA PRO A 30 24.33 -8.60 19.36
C PRO A 30 23.01 -8.10 19.94
N GLN A 31 22.88 -8.11 21.27
CA GLN A 31 21.79 -7.43 21.93
C GLN A 31 21.95 -5.94 21.62
N ALA A 32 21.15 -5.44 20.68
CA ALA A 32 21.04 -4.02 20.42
C ALA A 32 20.73 -3.36 21.76
N ILE A 33 21.61 -2.45 22.19
CA ILE A 33 21.42 -1.67 23.41
C ILE A 33 20.12 -0.88 23.20
N ALA A 34 19.05 -1.28 23.86
CA ALA A 34 17.77 -0.60 23.80
C ALA A 34 17.92 0.79 24.44
N VAL A 35 18.21 1.79 23.62
CA VAL A 35 18.19 3.19 24.03
C VAL A 35 16.73 3.53 24.36
N PRO A 36 16.43 4.08 25.55
CA PRO A 36 15.06 4.36 25.93
C PRO A 36 14.45 5.38 24.95
N ALA A 37 13.35 5.00 24.30
CA ALA A 37 12.64 5.85 23.36
C ALA A 37 12.32 7.21 23.99
N SER A 38 12.72 8.30 23.32
CA SER A 38 12.34 9.65 23.73
C SER A 38 10.82 9.80 23.72
N ALA A 39 10.27 10.69 24.56
CA ALA A 39 8.83 10.93 24.66
C ALA A 39 8.19 11.23 23.29
N ASP A 40 8.93 11.88 22.40
CA ASP A 40 8.50 12.23 21.04
C ASP A 40 8.45 11.02 20.08
N MET A 41 9.33 10.03 20.26
CA MET A 41 9.25 8.75 19.54
C MET A 41 8.02 7.96 19.98
N VAL A 42 7.77 7.88 21.29
CA VAL A 42 6.56 7.24 21.83
C VAL A 42 5.31 7.91 21.25
N GLN A 43 5.28 9.24 21.18
CA GLN A 43 4.17 9.95 20.55
C GLN A 43 3.97 9.54 19.08
N SER A 44 5.04 9.43 18.29
CA SER A 44 4.96 9.04 16.88
C SER A 44 4.44 7.61 16.70
N VAL A 45 4.89 6.68 17.55
CA VAL A 45 4.36 5.31 17.58
C VAL A 45 2.88 5.29 17.97
N THR A 46 2.44 6.13 18.91
CA THR A 46 1.01 6.21 19.25
C THR A 46 0.15 6.78 18.13
N ILE A 47 0.67 7.74 17.36
CA ILE A 47 -0.02 8.27 16.16
C ILE A 47 -0.12 7.18 15.10
N LEU A 48 0.97 6.43 14.88
CA LEU A 48 1.01 5.30 13.96
C LEU A 48 -0.02 4.22 14.35
N ASP A 49 -0.01 3.79 15.61
CA ASP A 49 -0.96 2.81 16.15
C ASP A 49 -2.41 3.30 16.05
N ARG A 50 -2.66 4.59 16.31
CA ARG A 50 -3.97 5.19 16.13
C ARG A 50 -4.42 5.17 14.67
N ALA A 51 -3.54 5.56 13.73
CA ALA A 51 -3.85 5.56 12.30
C ALA A 51 -4.15 4.13 11.81
N ILE A 52 -3.46 3.13 12.35
CA ILE A 52 -3.67 1.71 12.05
C ILE A 52 -4.99 1.21 12.65
N LYS A 53 -5.31 1.58 13.89
CA LYS A 53 -6.61 1.24 14.51
C LYS A 53 -7.80 1.87 13.79
N GLN A 54 -7.63 3.07 13.24
CA GLN A 54 -8.67 3.77 12.47
C GLN A 54 -9.06 3.06 11.16
N ARG A 55 -8.26 2.08 10.68
CA ARG A 55 -8.62 1.25 9.50
C ARG A 55 -10.01 0.64 9.62
N ARG A 56 -10.40 0.19 10.82
CA ARG A 56 -11.72 -0.44 11.05
C ARG A 56 -12.88 0.51 10.72
N ASP A 57 -12.67 1.81 10.88
CA ASP A 57 -13.70 2.85 10.68
C ASP A 57 -13.62 3.50 9.29
N SER A 58 -12.43 3.55 8.69
CA SER A 58 -12.22 4.10 7.34
C SER A 58 -12.46 3.06 6.23
N ASP A 59 -12.01 1.83 6.42
CA ASP A 59 -11.87 0.80 5.39
C ASP A 59 -13.08 -0.14 5.42
N ILE A 60 -14.27 0.46 5.50
CA ILE A 60 -15.53 -0.28 5.60
C ILE A 60 -15.92 -0.88 4.24
N THR A 61 -16.26 -2.16 4.27
CA THR A 61 -16.86 -2.84 3.11
C THR A 61 -18.26 -2.30 2.88
N LEU A 62 -18.59 -2.03 1.63
CA LEU A 62 -19.94 -1.61 1.25
C LEU A 62 -20.86 -2.83 1.13
N VAL A 63 -22.16 -2.57 0.97
CA VAL A 63 -23.14 -3.62 0.67
C VAL A 63 -22.70 -4.43 -0.56
N ASN A 64 -23.02 -5.71 -0.65
CA ASN A 64 -22.70 -6.49 -1.85
C ASN A 64 -23.23 -5.79 -3.12
N TRP A 65 -22.40 -5.71 -4.16
CA TRP A 65 -22.75 -4.99 -5.39
C TRP A 65 -24.01 -5.54 -6.07
N TRP A 66 -24.19 -6.85 -6.13
CA TRP A 66 -25.38 -7.47 -6.72
C TRP A 66 -26.65 -7.13 -5.95
N LEU A 67 -26.57 -7.13 -4.62
CA LEU A 67 -27.70 -6.74 -3.76
C LEU A 67 -28.08 -5.28 -4.02
N TYR A 68 -27.07 -4.40 -4.10
CA TYR A 68 -27.27 -3.00 -4.46
C TYR A 68 -27.94 -2.85 -5.82
N PHE A 69 -27.35 -3.45 -6.86
CA PHE A 69 -27.75 -3.23 -8.25
C PHE A 69 -29.12 -3.86 -8.57
N LEU A 70 -29.34 -5.11 -8.16
CA LEU A 70 -30.56 -5.86 -8.51
C LEU A 70 -31.75 -5.54 -7.59
N PHE A 71 -31.52 -5.22 -6.31
CA PHE A 71 -32.61 -5.03 -5.36
C PHE A 71 -32.71 -3.59 -4.88
N LEU A 72 -31.67 -3.05 -4.23
CA LEU A 72 -31.81 -1.75 -3.56
C LEU A 72 -32.02 -0.61 -4.55
N SER A 73 -31.35 -0.62 -5.71
CA SER A 73 -31.52 0.43 -6.72
C SER A 73 -32.98 0.51 -7.20
N TRP A 74 -33.62 -0.64 -7.44
CA TRP A 74 -35.01 -0.73 -7.88
C TRP A 74 -36.01 -0.39 -6.78
N ILE A 75 -35.84 -0.96 -5.58
CA ILE A 75 -36.76 -0.72 -4.44
C ILE A 75 -36.74 0.74 -4.01
N THR A 76 -35.59 1.40 -4.08
CA THR A 76 -35.44 2.80 -3.66
C THR A 76 -35.60 3.81 -4.80
N PHE A 77 -35.98 3.35 -6.01
CA PHE A 77 -36.10 4.19 -7.20
C PHE A 77 -34.86 5.09 -7.43
N GLY A 78 -33.66 4.53 -7.23
CA GLY A 78 -32.39 5.24 -7.44
C GLY A 78 -31.93 6.15 -6.29
N ILE A 79 -32.72 6.37 -5.24
CA ILE A 79 -32.30 7.16 -4.07
C ILE A 79 -31.06 6.56 -3.40
N TYR A 80 -30.99 5.23 -3.34
CA TYR A 80 -29.83 4.54 -2.76
C TYR A 80 -28.53 4.74 -3.56
N THR A 81 -28.62 4.98 -4.86
CA THR A 81 -27.45 5.31 -5.69
C THR A 81 -26.82 6.62 -5.25
N ILE A 82 -27.64 7.61 -4.89
CA ILE A 82 -27.15 8.88 -4.31
C ILE A 82 -26.45 8.61 -2.97
N TYR A 83 -27.08 7.85 -2.07
CA TYR A 83 -26.46 7.47 -0.80
C TYR A 83 -25.09 6.77 -1.00
N LEU A 84 -25.00 5.82 -1.92
CA LEU A 84 -23.75 5.13 -2.23
C LEU A 84 -22.69 6.07 -2.82
N PHE A 85 -23.08 7.04 -3.65
CA PHE A 85 -22.15 8.04 -4.17
C PHE A 85 -21.43 8.78 -3.03
N PHE A 86 -22.18 9.28 -2.04
CA PHE A 86 -21.61 9.92 -0.86
C PHE A 86 -20.73 8.96 -0.06
N LYS A 87 -21.17 7.73 0.13
CA LYS A 87 -20.44 6.72 0.91
C LYS A 87 -19.13 6.30 0.24
N ARG A 88 -19.13 6.11 -1.08
CA ARG A 88 -17.92 5.74 -1.87
C ARG A 88 -16.87 6.84 -1.83
N ILE A 89 -17.27 8.10 -2.03
CA ILE A 89 -16.33 9.23 -1.92
C ILE A 89 -15.85 9.41 -0.49
N GLY A 90 -16.75 9.33 0.50
CA GLY A 90 -16.38 9.44 1.91
C GLY A 90 -15.39 8.35 2.34
N ARG A 91 -15.51 7.14 1.80
CA ARG A 91 -14.54 6.05 2.00
C ARG A 91 -13.15 6.40 1.46
N ILE A 92 -13.08 6.93 0.24
CA ILE A 92 -11.82 7.40 -0.36
C ILE A 92 -11.21 8.51 0.50
N ASP A 93 -11.99 9.54 0.85
CA ASP A 93 -11.48 10.70 1.59
C ASP A 93 -10.93 10.29 2.97
N ARG A 94 -11.63 9.42 3.72
CA ARG A 94 -11.16 8.92 5.02
C ARG A 94 -9.91 8.05 4.91
N PHE A 95 -9.87 7.16 3.91
CA PHE A 95 -8.68 6.36 3.65
C PHE A 95 -7.48 7.26 3.32
N SER A 96 -7.67 8.26 2.46
CA SER A 96 -6.66 9.26 2.11
C SER A 96 -6.12 9.98 3.35
N GLU A 97 -7.01 10.50 4.20
CA GLU A 97 -6.63 11.24 5.41
C GLU A 97 -5.84 10.36 6.39
N ARG A 98 -6.30 9.12 6.60
CA ARG A 98 -5.60 8.13 7.45
C ARG A 98 -4.21 7.80 6.91
N LYS A 99 -4.09 7.49 5.62
CA LYS A 99 -2.80 7.15 5.00
C LYS A 99 -1.83 8.32 5.01
N HIS A 100 -2.32 9.54 4.79
CA HIS A 100 -1.48 10.74 4.92
C HIS A 100 -0.90 10.87 6.34
N ALA A 101 -1.74 10.73 7.37
CA ALA A 101 -1.30 10.77 8.75
C ALA A 101 -0.30 9.65 9.08
N TYR A 102 -0.52 8.45 8.53
CA TYR A 102 0.41 7.31 8.64
C TYR A 102 1.79 7.65 8.05
N TYR A 103 1.87 8.16 6.83
CA TYR A 103 3.17 8.49 6.20
C TYR A 103 3.96 9.53 6.97
N ILE A 104 3.30 10.62 7.39
CA ILE A 104 3.95 11.69 8.15
C ILE A 104 4.45 11.16 9.49
N ALA A 105 3.64 10.39 10.22
CA ALA A 105 4.03 9.81 11.50
C ALA A 105 5.23 8.85 11.37
N LEU A 106 5.29 8.09 10.27
CA LEU A 106 6.38 7.15 10.02
C LEU A 106 7.70 7.86 9.65
N LEU A 107 7.62 8.91 8.82
CA LEU A 107 8.76 9.76 8.50
C LEU A 107 9.31 10.44 9.76
N ASP A 108 8.42 11.03 10.54
CA ASP A 108 8.72 11.66 11.82
C ASP A 108 9.38 10.69 12.81
N TRP A 109 8.90 9.44 12.88
CA TRP A 109 9.52 8.41 13.71
C TRP A 109 10.92 8.03 13.20
N THR A 110 11.06 7.83 11.88
CA THR A 110 12.33 7.43 11.24
C THR A 110 13.42 8.50 11.43
N GLU A 111 13.06 9.76 11.27
CA GLU A 111 13.95 10.91 11.46
C GLU A 111 14.50 10.95 12.91
N ARG A 112 13.62 10.77 13.90
CA ARG A 112 14.02 10.75 15.31
C ARG A 112 14.85 9.53 15.67
N TYR A 113 14.56 8.37 15.09
CA TYR A 113 15.39 7.18 15.27
C TYR A 113 16.80 7.41 14.71
N ALA A 114 16.91 8.00 13.51
CA ALA A 114 18.19 8.34 12.91
C ALA A 114 18.99 9.35 13.76
N GLN A 115 18.31 10.34 14.36
CA GLN A 115 18.92 11.29 15.29
C GLN A 115 19.48 10.59 16.54
N GLN A 116 18.74 9.65 17.14
CA GLN A 116 19.24 8.90 18.30
C GLN A 116 20.46 8.03 17.99
N GLN A 117 20.55 7.50 16.77
CA GLN A 117 21.69 6.72 16.31
C GLN A 117 22.86 7.58 15.81
N GLY A 118 22.73 8.92 15.82
CA GLY A 118 23.74 9.85 15.31
C GLY A 118 23.98 9.72 13.80
N ARG A 119 23.00 9.20 13.04
CA ARG A 119 23.08 8.95 11.58
C ARG A 119 22.17 9.87 10.77
N GLU A 120 21.69 10.97 11.35
CA GLU A 120 20.77 11.92 10.72
C GLU A 120 21.23 12.38 9.34
N ASP A 121 22.50 12.79 9.21
CA ASP A 121 23.08 13.31 7.96
C ASP A 121 22.94 12.33 6.78
N SER A 122 22.92 11.03 7.04
CA SER A 122 22.87 9.99 6.00
C SER A 122 21.48 9.80 5.39
N VAL A 123 20.43 10.22 6.10
CA VAL A 123 19.02 9.97 5.76
C VAL A 123 18.19 11.23 5.61
N HIS A 124 18.64 12.37 6.17
CA HIS A 124 17.87 13.61 6.23
C HIS A 124 17.35 14.05 4.86
N HIS A 125 18.21 14.09 3.84
CA HIS A 125 17.79 14.45 2.48
C HIS A 125 16.76 13.47 1.89
N GLN A 126 16.92 12.17 2.13
CA GLN A 126 15.96 11.17 1.63
C GLN A 126 14.59 11.30 2.30
N LEU A 127 14.57 11.53 3.61
CA LEU A 127 13.31 11.74 4.35
C LEU A 127 12.64 13.05 3.95
N ALA A 128 13.41 14.11 3.70
CA ALA A 128 12.90 15.39 3.22
C ALA A 128 12.28 15.26 1.81
N ASP A 129 12.96 14.59 0.88
CA ASP A 129 12.46 14.32 -0.46
C ASP A 129 11.19 13.45 -0.41
N LEU A 130 11.19 12.41 0.43
CA LEU A 130 10.05 11.53 0.62
C LEU A 130 8.83 12.29 1.19
N ARG A 131 9.05 13.16 2.18
CA ARG A 131 8.01 14.04 2.74
C ARG A 131 7.44 14.96 1.68
N SER A 132 8.30 15.56 0.86
CA SER A 132 7.88 16.43 -0.27
C SER A 132 7.05 15.65 -1.29
N ASN A 133 7.47 14.45 -1.67
CA ASN A 133 6.74 13.58 -2.61
C ASN A 133 5.34 13.23 -2.11
N VAL A 134 5.23 12.83 -0.83
CA VAL A 134 3.94 12.57 -0.18
C VAL A 134 3.08 13.83 -0.20
N GLN A 135 3.61 14.97 0.25
CA GLN A 135 2.84 16.22 0.29
C GLN A 135 2.35 16.64 -1.11
N ASN A 136 3.21 16.53 -2.13
CA ASN A 136 2.86 16.84 -3.51
C ASN A 136 1.76 15.91 -4.06
N ALA A 137 1.82 14.62 -3.72
CA ALA A 137 0.78 13.66 -4.09
C ALA A 137 -0.58 14.03 -3.45
N TYR A 138 -0.62 14.42 -2.18
CA TYR A 138 -1.86 14.79 -1.48
C TYR A 138 -2.41 16.18 -1.84
N VAL A 139 -1.56 17.10 -2.30
CA VAL A 139 -2.00 18.38 -2.88
C VAL A 139 -2.54 18.18 -4.30
N GLY A 140 -1.97 17.24 -5.07
CA GLY A 140 -2.33 16.95 -6.45
C GLY A 140 -3.25 15.73 -6.62
N ALA A 141 -2.64 14.58 -6.88
CA ALA A 141 -3.32 13.34 -7.29
C ALA A 141 -4.30 12.81 -6.23
N LEU A 142 -3.94 12.80 -4.95
CA LEU A 142 -4.72 12.21 -3.85
C LEU A 142 -5.54 13.23 -3.05
N ARG A 143 -5.67 14.46 -3.58
CA ARG A 143 -6.49 15.51 -2.96
C ARG A 143 -7.91 15.02 -2.65
N PRO A 144 -8.48 15.37 -1.47
CA PRO A 144 -9.84 14.98 -1.11
C PRO A 144 -10.86 15.48 -2.13
N ILE A 145 -11.78 14.60 -2.50
CA ILE A 145 -12.80 14.85 -3.52
C ILE A 145 -13.97 15.64 -2.92
N LYS A 146 -14.27 15.46 -1.64
CA LYS A 146 -15.36 16.12 -0.91
C LYS A 146 -16.72 15.84 -1.54
N ALA A 147 -17.36 14.75 -1.11
CA ALA A 147 -18.62 14.25 -1.66
C ALA A 147 -19.71 15.32 -1.86
N GLY A 148 -19.96 16.16 -0.83
CA GLY A 148 -20.99 17.20 -0.88
C GLY A 148 -20.73 18.28 -1.92
N LEU A 149 -19.49 18.80 -1.97
CA LEU A 149 -19.10 19.79 -2.97
C LEU A 149 -19.20 19.19 -4.39
N SER A 150 -18.71 17.97 -4.54
CA SER A 150 -18.76 17.25 -5.82
C SER A 150 -20.19 17.02 -6.31
N PHE A 151 -21.11 16.69 -5.40
CA PHE A 151 -22.52 16.52 -5.72
C PHE A 151 -23.17 17.84 -6.19
N VAL A 152 -22.96 18.93 -5.45
CA VAL A 152 -23.49 20.26 -5.82
C VAL A 152 -22.95 20.71 -7.18
N LEU A 153 -21.65 20.56 -7.42
CA LEU A 153 -21.04 20.90 -8.71
C LEU A 153 -21.56 20.03 -9.85
N THR A 154 -21.86 18.76 -9.58
CA THR A 154 -22.47 17.85 -10.57
C THR A 154 -23.85 18.35 -10.98
N ILE A 155 -24.69 18.78 -10.03
CA ILE A 155 -26.01 19.34 -10.35
C ILE A 155 -25.87 20.66 -11.13
N LEU A 156 -25.01 21.57 -10.63
CA LEU A 156 -24.82 22.90 -11.23
C LEU A 156 -24.31 22.84 -12.68
N THR A 157 -23.50 21.83 -12.99
CA THR A 157 -22.91 21.64 -14.33
C THR A 157 -23.69 20.64 -15.19
N LEU A 158 -24.93 20.31 -14.81
CA LEU A 158 -25.79 19.35 -15.53
C LEU A 158 -25.12 18.00 -15.79
N GLY A 159 -24.33 17.52 -14.83
CA GLY A 159 -23.67 16.21 -14.87
C GLY A 159 -22.22 16.22 -15.39
N ILE A 160 -21.74 17.31 -16.01
CA ILE A 160 -20.37 17.37 -16.57
C ILE A 160 -19.32 17.18 -15.46
N TYR A 161 -19.48 17.83 -14.32
CA TYR A 161 -18.57 17.64 -13.19
C TYR A 161 -18.66 16.22 -12.61
N GLY A 162 -19.80 15.54 -12.74
CA GLY A 162 -19.95 14.15 -12.33
C GLY A 162 -19.03 13.20 -13.11
N ILE A 163 -18.80 13.48 -14.39
CA ILE A 163 -17.85 12.73 -15.23
C ILE A 163 -16.42 12.92 -14.70
N TYR A 164 -16.05 14.16 -14.33
CA TYR A 164 -14.75 14.46 -13.72
C TYR A 164 -14.56 13.73 -12.39
N VAL A 165 -15.58 13.66 -11.53
CA VAL A 165 -15.53 12.92 -10.26
C VAL A 165 -15.32 11.43 -10.50
N HIS A 166 -16.01 10.84 -11.48
CA HIS A 166 -15.78 9.44 -11.86
C HIS A 166 -14.36 9.22 -12.33
N TYR A 167 -13.80 10.13 -13.12
CA TYR A 167 -12.40 10.08 -13.54
C TYR A 167 -11.44 10.08 -12.35
N ARG A 168 -11.65 11.01 -11.42
CA ARG A 168 -10.85 11.12 -10.19
C ARG A 168 -10.91 9.84 -9.36
N MET A 169 -12.10 9.31 -9.11
CA MET A 169 -12.26 8.06 -8.36
C MET A 169 -11.57 6.87 -9.05
N ASN A 170 -11.56 6.84 -10.39
CA ASN A 170 -10.98 5.72 -11.15
C ASN A 170 -9.47 5.74 -11.03
N ARG A 171 -8.90 6.94 -11.09
CA ARG A 171 -7.47 7.17 -11.05
C ARG A 171 -6.89 7.11 -9.63
N TYR A 172 -7.66 7.51 -8.63
CA TYR A 172 -7.23 7.57 -7.23
C TYR A 172 -6.54 6.29 -6.75
N TRP A 173 -7.15 5.13 -6.98
CA TRP A 173 -6.60 3.84 -6.52
C TRP A 173 -5.32 3.42 -7.22
N TRP A 174 -5.10 3.90 -8.45
CA TRP A 174 -3.82 3.70 -9.13
C TRP A 174 -2.76 4.61 -8.51
N ASP A 175 -3.06 5.91 -8.40
CA ASP A 175 -2.13 6.90 -7.86
C ASP A 175 -1.74 6.58 -6.40
N ALA A 176 -2.67 6.03 -5.60
CA ALA A 176 -2.41 5.62 -4.21
C ALA A 176 -1.45 4.43 -4.10
N GLN A 177 -1.58 3.44 -4.99
CA GLN A 177 -0.68 2.29 -5.02
C GLN A 177 0.73 2.67 -5.49
N VAL A 178 0.82 3.53 -6.51
CA VAL A 178 2.11 4.05 -6.98
C VAL A 178 2.80 4.83 -5.88
N LEU A 179 2.06 5.70 -5.17
CA LEU A 179 2.62 6.42 -4.03
C LEU A 179 3.11 5.47 -2.92
N GLU A 180 2.35 4.43 -2.58
CA GLU A 180 2.75 3.44 -1.58
C GLU A 180 4.02 2.71 -1.98
N GLN A 181 4.11 2.24 -3.23
CA GLN A 181 5.30 1.57 -3.73
C GLN A 181 6.53 2.50 -3.67
N ASP A 182 6.41 3.71 -4.23
CA ASP A 182 7.51 4.69 -4.23
C ASP A 182 7.92 5.05 -2.79
N PHE A 183 6.95 5.10 -1.87
CA PHE A 183 7.18 5.39 -0.46
C PHE A 183 7.91 4.25 0.25
N ASP A 184 7.44 3.02 0.11
CA ASP A 184 8.04 1.84 0.76
C ASP A 184 9.45 1.54 0.22
N ASP A 185 9.67 1.72 -1.08
CA ASP A 185 10.99 1.58 -1.70
C ASP A 185 11.98 2.61 -1.13
N SER A 186 11.54 3.87 -1.02
CA SER A 186 12.36 4.96 -0.48
C SER A 186 12.62 4.80 1.02
N LEU A 187 11.60 4.38 1.77
CA LEU A 187 11.69 4.13 3.20
C LEU A 187 12.63 2.95 3.49
N SER A 188 12.53 1.86 2.71
CA SER A 188 13.41 0.71 2.85
C SER A 188 14.87 1.10 2.63
N GLN A 189 15.15 1.94 1.63
CA GLN A 189 16.51 2.47 1.41
C GLN A 189 17.00 3.31 2.60
N ALA A 190 16.14 4.16 3.15
CA ALA A 190 16.45 4.94 4.35
C ALA A 190 16.76 4.02 5.55
N TRP A 191 15.91 3.02 5.80
CA TRP A 191 16.04 2.09 6.92
C TRP A 191 17.25 1.16 6.82
N MET A 192 17.65 0.76 5.60
CA MET A 192 18.90 0.00 5.40
C MET A 192 20.14 0.83 5.78
N LYS A 193 20.15 2.14 5.53
CA LYS A 193 21.28 3.01 5.91
C LYS A 193 21.42 3.19 7.42
N VAL A 194 20.30 3.22 8.13
CA VAL A 194 20.28 3.28 9.61
C VAL A 194 20.34 1.91 10.27
N ASP A 195 20.56 0.84 9.50
CA ASP A 195 20.67 -0.56 9.97
C ASP A 195 19.43 -1.04 10.77
N LEU A 196 18.26 -0.52 10.39
CA LEU A 196 16.97 -0.82 11.04
C LEU A 196 16.32 -2.07 10.43
N MET A 197 16.64 -2.37 9.16
CA MET A 197 16.17 -3.56 8.45
C MET A 197 17.23 -4.16 7.56
N ARG A 198 17.22 -5.49 7.47
CA ARG A 198 18.04 -6.27 6.52
C ARG A 198 17.32 -6.59 5.21
N TYR A 199 15.99 -6.56 5.19
CA TYR A 199 15.18 -6.89 4.03
C TYR A 199 14.25 -5.71 3.69
N PRO A 200 14.15 -5.33 2.39
CA PRO A 200 13.27 -4.26 1.97
C PRO A 200 11.81 -4.67 2.11
N ILE A 201 10.98 -3.71 2.49
CA ILE A 201 9.52 -3.83 2.44
C ILE A 201 9.13 -3.51 0.99
N SER A 202 8.38 -4.40 0.34
CA SER A 202 7.90 -4.17 -1.02
C SER A 202 6.38 -4.22 -1.08
N PHE A 203 5.80 -3.25 -1.79
CA PHE A 203 4.39 -3.23 -2.15
C PHE A 203 4.24 -3.59 -3.63
N GLU A 204 3.46 -4.63 -3.93
CA GLU A 204 3.21 -5.04 -5.31
C GLU A 204 1.99 -4.30 -5.88
N VAL A 205 2.20 -3.52 -6.94
CA VAL A 205 1.14 -2.75 -7.60
C VAL A 205 0.25 -3.64 -8.47
N ASP A 206 -1.05 -3.61 -8.20
CA ASP A 206 -2.05 -4.27 -9.04
C ASP A 206 -2.28 -3.47 -10.34
N GLN A 207 -1.67 -3.95 -11.43
CA GLN A 207 -1.80 -3.37 -12.77
C GLN A 207 -3.25 -3.35 -13.28
N SER A 208 -4.14 -4.19 -12.74
CA SER A 208 -5.56 -4.19 -13.13
C SER A 208 -6.26 -2.86 -12.80
N LYS A 209 -5.67 -2.05 -11.91
CA LYS A 209 -6.21 -0.73 -11.55
C LYS A 209 -5.82 0.37 -12.53
N ARG A 210 -4.82 0.15 -13.38
CA ARG A 210 -4.37 1.08 -14.43
C ARG A 210 -5.33 1.09 -15.63
N ARG A 211 -6.52 1.63 -15.43
CA ARG A 211 -7.60 1.62 -16.43
C ARG A 211 -7.71 2.95 -17.14
N SER A 212 -7.83 2.90 -18.46
CA SER A 212 -8.11 4.08 -19.29
C SER A 212 -9.56 4.52 -19.10
N PHE A 213 -9.75 5.67 -18.45
CA PHE A 213 -11.07 6.29 -18.28
C PHE A 213 -11.78 6.50 -19.63
N ALA A 214 -11.06 7.03 -20.61
CA ALA A 214 -11.60 7.33 -21.94
C ALA A 214 -12.14 6.07 -22.62
N LEU A 215 -11.40 4.96 -22.52
CA LEU A 215 -11.83 3.68 -23.10
C LEU A 215 -13.12 3.18 -22.46
N TYR A 216 -13.20 3.20 -21.13
CA TYR A 216 -14.40 2.73 -20.40
C TYR A 216 -15.60 3.63 -20.67
N PHE A 217 -15.38 4.94 -20.77
CA PHE A 217 -16.41 5.91 -21.10
C PHE A 217 -16.96 5.71 -22.52
N ILE A 218 -16.09 5.60 -23.52
CA ILE A 218 -16.48 5.34 -24.92
C ILE A 218 -17.22 4.01 -25.02
N LEU A 219 -16.70 2.96 -24.40
CA LEU A 219 -17.32 1.64 -24.46
C LEU A 219 -18.67 1.63 -23.72
N SER A 220 -18.85 2.43 -22.68
CA SER A 220 -20.15 2.63 -22.04
C SER A 220 -21.16 3.28 -22.99
N ILE A 221 -20.75 4.23 -23.83
CA ILE A 221 -21.63 4.84 -24.84
C ILE A 221 -21.98 3.82 -25.94
N VAL A 222 -20.97 3.16 -26.51
CA VAL A 222 -21.15 2.21 -27.62
C VAL A 222 -21.98 0.99 -27.23
N THR A 223 -21.87 0.53 -25.98
CA THR A 223 -22.63 -0.60 -25.45
C THR A 223 -23.95 -0.20 -24.80
N PHE A 224 -24.42 1.05 -25.00
CA PHE A 224 -25.64 1.59 -24.40
C PHE A 224 -25.72 1.40 -22.87
N GLY A 225 -24.59 1.56 -22.18
CA GLY A 225 -24.48 1.56 -20.73
C GLY A 225 -24.09 0.21 -20.11
N ILE A 226 -24.02 -0.89 -20.87
CA ILE A 226 -23.62 -2.21 -20.32
C ILE A 226 -22.24 -2.12 -19.70
N TRP A 227 -21.29 -1.46 -20.36
CA TRP A 227 -19.94 -1.32 -19.82
C TRP A 227 -19.85 -0.36 -18.62
N GLY A 228 -20.81 0.55 -18.49
CA GLY A 228 -20.97 1.38 -17.30
C GLY A 228 -21.26 0.56 -16.05
N LEU A 229 -22.00 -0.55 -16.19
CA LEU A 229 -22.28 -1.47 -15.07
C LEU A 229 -21.03 -2.18 -14.58
N VAL A 230 -20.19 -2.65 -15.51
CA VAL A 230 -18.92 -3.30 -15.15
C VAL A 230 -17.99 -2.30 -14.49
N TRP A 231 -18.00 -1.06 -14.95
CA TRP A 231 -17.22 -0.01 -14.33
C TRP A 231 -17.71 0.31 -12.90
N ASP A 232 -19.03 0.41 -12.70
CA ASP A 232 -19.63 0.62 -11.38
C ASP A 232 -19.29 -0.51 -10.41
N HIS A 233 -19.38 -1.76 -10.88
CA HIS A 233 -18.93 -2.93 -10.11
C HIS A 233 -17.50 -2.74 -9.62
N LYS A 234 -16.58 -2.38 -10.53
CA LYS A 234 -15.18 -2.20 -10.17
C LYS A 234 -14.98 -1.07 -9.16
N PHE A 235 -15.60 0.09 -9.35
CA PHE A 235 -15.56 1.19 -8.36
C PHE A 235 -16.00 0.75 -6.97
N HIS A 236 -16.98 -0.14 -6.92
CA HIS A 236 -17.53 -0.65 -5.69
C HIS A 236 -16.55 -1.60 -4.99
N THR A 237 -15.99 -2.56 -5.74
CA THR A 237 -15.18 -3.67 -5.20
C THR A 237 -13.69 -3.40 -5.10
N ASP A 238 -13.14 -2.46 -5.88
CA ASP A 238 -11.69 -2.23 -5.91
C ASP A 238 -11.09 -1.90 -4.54
N PRO A 239 -11.72 -1.08 -3.68
CA PRO A 239 -11.13 -0.77 -2.37
C PRO A 239 -11.08 -2.00 -1.48
N ASP A 240 -12.12 -2.83 -1.53
CA ASP A 240 -12.22 -4.06 -0.75
C ASP A 240 -11.10 -5.05 -1.13
N ASN A 241 -10.65 -5.03 -2.40
CA ASN A 241 -9.53 -5.84 -2.87
C ASN A 241 -8.14 -5.23 -2.56
N LEU A 242 -8.07 -3.91 -2.39
CA LEU A 242 -6.81 -3.19 -2.19
C LEU A 242 -6.46 -3.00 -0.71
N TYR A 243 -7.44 -2.97 0.19
CA TYR A 243 -7.18 -2.82 1.62
C TYR A 243 -6.27 -3.91 2.22
N PRO A 244 -6.43 -5.21 1.91
CA PRO A 244 -5.60 -6.23 2.54
C PRO A 244 -4.09 -6.09 2.21
N PRO A 245 -3.67 -5.82 0.96
CA PRO A 245 -2.28 -5.47 0.66
C PRO A 245 -1.73 -4.30 1.48
N PHE A 246 -2.47 -3.18 1.55
CA PHE A 246 -2.07 -2.02 2.37
C PHE A 246 -1.91 -2.39 3.85
N HIS A 247 -2.85 -3.17 4.39
CA HIS A 247 -2.82 -3.57 5.80
C HIS A 247 -1.61 -4.45 6.12
N THR A 248 -1.25 -5.36 5.20
CA THR A 248 -0.10 -6.27 5.37
C THR A 248 1.21 -5.50 5.48
N VAL A 249 1.42 -4.50 4.61
CA VAL A 249 2.60 -3.63 4.66
C VAL A 249 2.62 -2.80 5.93
N GLU A 250 1.53 -2.11 6.23
CA GLU A 250 1.46 -1.25 7.42
C GLU A 250 1.66 -2.04 8.73
N ASP A 251 1.21 -3.30 8.79
CA ASP A 251 1.43 -4.18 9.95
C ASP A 251 2.89 -4.63 10.07
N THR A 252 3.54 -4.91 8.94
CA THR A 252 4.98 -5.23 8.89
C THR A 252 5.80 -4.04 9.38
N VAL A 253 5.50 -2.84 8.89
CA VAL A 253 6.12 -1.58 9.32
C VAL A 253 5.93 -1.38 10.83
N LEU A 254 4.71 -1.51 11.33
CA LEU A 254 4.42 -1.33 12.76
C LEU A 254 5.17 -2.32 13.64
N GLN A 255 5.30 -3.58 13.21
CA GLN A 255 6.08 -4.59 13.94
C GLN A 255 7.55 -4.21 14.00
N THR A 256 8.13 -3.76 12.88
CA THR A 256 9.52 -3.29 12.85
C THR A 256 9.74 -2.08 13.75
N VAL A 257 8.84 -1.10 13.71
CA VAL A 257 8.88 0.09 14.57
C VAL A 257 8.77 -0.25 16.06
N ARG A 258 7.99 -1.27 16.42
CA ARG A 258 7.83 -1.71 17.82
C ARG A 258 8.99 -2.55 18.35
N ALA A 259 9.77 -3.15 17.46
CA ALA A 259 10.92 -3.98 17.84
C ALA A 259 12.14 -3.14 18.27
N HIS A 260 12.13 -1.84 18.01
CA HIS A 260 13.21 -0.88 18.28
C HIS A 260 12.73 0.21 19.25
#